data_AF-A0A9Q0Q2A5-F1
#
_entry.id   AF-A0A9Q0Q2A5-F1
#
_cell.length_a   1.000
_cell.length_b   1.000
_cell.length_c   1.000
_cell.angle_alpha   90.00
_cell.angle_beta   90.00
_cell.angle_gamma   90.00
#
_symmetry.space_group_name_H-M   'P 1'
#
loop_
_entity.id
_entity.type
_entity.pdbx_description
1 polymer ?
#
loop_
_entity_poly.entity_id
_entity_poly.type
_entity_poly.pdbx_seq_one_letter_code
_entity_poly.pdbx_strand_id
1 'polypeptide(L)'
;MRDPVIVPTGITYDRESIEKWLFSGKNDTCPVTKQVISGCEVTPNHTLRRLLQSWCTLNASYGIERIPTPKPAINRAQVSKILNAAKSPQQQVECLRKLRSIASENETNKRCMEAAGAVDFLVSVVNNFNSLSFEETSEDGFEITRPGDEALSILYGLQISESGLKNLIMGRNGELIIETLTKVMQGGNDESRAYAVLLLKSMLEVADPQKTHQFETRTLLRNSPSFT
;
A
#
# COMPACT_ATOMS: atom_id res chain seq x y z
N MET A 1 13.51 13.82 -16.58
CA MET A 1 12.58 14.33 -15.57
C MET A 1 11.20 14.43 -16.19
N ARG A 2 10.27 13.55 -15.84
CA ARG A 2 8.90 13.51 -16.37
C ARG A 2 7.95 14.33 -15.51
N ASP A 3 8.09 14.23 -14.19
CA ASP A 3 7.24 14.94 -13.24
C ASP A 3 8.08 15.79 -12.28
N PRO A 4 8.44 17.03 -12.65
CA PRO A 4 9.30 17.87 -11.82
C PRO A 4 8.57 18.33 -10.55
N VAL A 5 9.17 18.06 -9.39
CA VAL A 5 8.68 18.48 -8.06
C VAL A 5 9.79 19.09 -7.22
N ILE A 6 9.45 20.06 -6.38
CA ILE A 6 10.32 20.77 -5.46
C ILE A 6 10.13 20.20 -4.05
N VAL A 7 11.24 19.85 -3.40
CA VAL A 7 11.27 19.54 -1.96
C VAL A 7 11.45 20.83 -1.15
N PRO A 8 11.15 20.84 0.17
CA PRO A 8 11.30 22.03 1.02
C PRO A 8 12.69 22.70 0.98
N THR A 9 13.74 21.96 0.63
CA THR A 9 15.10 22.50 0.46
C THR A 9 15.29 23.30 -0.84
N GLY A 10 14.24 23.45 -1.65
CA GLY A 10 14.24 24.20 -2.91
C GLY A 10 14.77 23.44 -4.12
N ILE A 11 15.28 22.22 -3.94
CA ILE A 11 15.81 21.40 -5.03
C ILE A 11 14.67 20.74 -5.81
N THR A 12 14.79 20.71 -7.13
CA THR A 12 13.82 20.02 -8.01
C THR A 12 14.31 18.63 -8.37
N TYR A 13 13.42 17.64 -8.24
CA TYR A 13 13.64 16.25 -8.62
C TYR A 13 12.53 15.75 -9.54
N ASP A 14 12.75 14.59 -10.17
CA ASP A 14 11.64 13.80 -10.71
C ASP A 14 10.86 13.18 -9.54
N ARG A 15 9.52 13.28 -9.56
CA ARG A 15 8.64 12.82 -8.49
C ARG A 15 8.93 11.38 -8.09
N GLU A 16 8.97 10.46 -9.06
CA GLU A 16 9.19 9.04 -8.79
C GLU A 16 10.52 8.80 -8.04
N SER A 17 11.57 9.53 -8.45
CA SER A 17 12.90 9.39 -7.84
C SER A 17 12.93 9.90 -6.40
N ILE A 18 12.33 11.07 -6.12
CA ILE A 18 12.35 11.62 -4.77
C ILE A 18 11.35 10.91 -3.84
N GLU A 19 10.20 10.50 -4.34
CA GLU A 19 9.24 9.70 -3.58
C GLU A 19 9.86 8.35 -3.19
N LYS A 20 10.49 7.64 -4.13
CA LYS A 20 11.20 6.39 -3.80
C LYS A 20 12.31 6.59 -2.77
N TRP A 21 13.06 7.70 -2.88
CA TRP A 21 14.10 8.05 -1.91
C TRP A 21 13.53 8.23 -0.50
N LEU A 22 12.44 8.99 -0.38
CA LEU A 22 11.80 9.31 0.90
C LEU A 22 11.07 8.10 1.50
N PHE A 23 10.40 7.29 0.68
CA PHE A 23 9.48 6.26 1.17
C PHE A 23 10.07 4.85 1.22
N SER A 24 10.99 4.49 0.32
CA SER A 24 11.56 3.13 0.29
C SER A 24 12.87 2.99 1.06
N GLY A 25 13.57 4.09 1.32
CA GLY A 25 14.96 4.07 1.81
C GLY A 25 15.15 4.39 3.30
N LYS A 26 14.09 4.59 4.09
CA LYS A 26 14.16 5.18 5.43
C LYS A 26 14.96 6.50 5.46
N ASN A 27 14.92 7.26 4.37
CA ASN A 27 15.62 8.54 4.28
C ASN A 27 14.63 9.68 4.46
N ASP A 28 14.92 10.55 5.41
CA ASP A 28 14.19 11.78 5.65
C ASP A 28 14.99 13.01 5.19
N THR A 29 16.08 12.83 4.45
CA THR A 29 16.96 13.92 4.03
C THR A 29 16.90 14.19 2.53
N CYS A 30 17.14 15.45 2.14
CA CYS A 30 17.34 15.81 0.75
C CYS A 30 18.62 15.15 0.20
N PRO A 31 18.56 14.46 -0.96
CA PRO A 31 19.72 13.78 -1.54
C PRO A 31 20.95 14.69 -1.72
N VAL A 32 20.71 15.96 -2.07
CA VAL A 32 21.77 16.94 -2.36
C VAL A 32 22.18 17.71 -1.11
N THR A 33 21.23 18.37 -0.44
CA THR A 33 21.58 19.27 0.68
C THR A 33 21.81 18.55 2.00
N LYS A 34 21.44 17.26 2.08
CA LYS A 34 21.46 16.43 3.31
C LYS A 34 20.63 17.00 4.47
N GLN A 35 19.82 18.02 4.22
CA GLN A 35 18.91 18.59 5.22
C GLN A 35 17.67 17.71 5.34
N VAL A 36 17.14 17.61 6.55
CA VAL A 36 15.89 16.88 6.84
C VAL A 36 14.72 17.56 6.12
N ILE A 37 13.98 16.78 5.36
CA ILE A 37 12.73 17.16 4.70
C ILE A 37 11.61 16.86 5.70
N SER A 38 11.19 17.90 6.43
CA SER A 38 10.06 17.81 7.36
C SER A 38 8.75 17.80 6.56
N GLY A 39 8.06 16.65 6.56
CA GLY A 39 6.83 16.46 5.79
C GLY A 39 7.11 15.90 4.40
N CYS A 40 6.39 14.84 4.02
CA CYS A 40 6.50 14.20 2.71
C CYS A 40 5.81 15.00 1.57
N GLU A 41 5.67 16.31 1.73
CA GLU A 41 4.98 17.18 0.79
C GLU A 41 5.95 17.72 -0.26
N VAL A 42 5.95 17.10 -1.43
CA VAL A 42 6.65 17.61 -2.61
C VAL A 42 5.71 18.51 -3.42
N THR A 43 6.18 19.71 -3.77
CA THR A 43 5.38 20.69 -4.50
C THR A 43 5.62 20.57 -6.01
N PRO A 44 4.59 20.46 -6.87
CA PRO A 44 4.80 20.43 -8.32
C PRO A 44 5.55 21.67 -8.84
N ASN A 45 6.61 21.48 -9.64
CA ASN A 45 7.30 22.57 -10.33
C ASN A 45 6.65 22.83 -11.69
N HIS A 46 5.56 23.61 -11.69
CA HIS A 46 4.81 23.93 -12.90
C HIS A 46 5.65 24.68 -13.94
N THR A 47 6.58 25.55 -13.51
CA THR A 47 7.45 26.32 -14.40
C THR A 47 8.38 25.40 -15.19
N LEU A 48 9.13 24.52 -14.51
CA LEU A 48 10.02 23.57 -15.18
C LEU A 48 9.25 22.60 -16.06
N ARG A 49 8.08 22.13 -15.62
CA ARG A 49 7.22 21.26 -16.43
C ARG A 49 6.83 21.93 -17.74
N ARG A 50 6.38 23.19 -17.69
CA ARG A 50 6.01 23.94 -18.89
C ARG A 50 7.20 24.10 -19.83
N LEU A 51 8.38 24.42 -19.30
CA LEU A 51 9.61 24.54 -20.09
C LEU A 51 9.98 23.22 -20.78
N LEU A 52 9.95 22.09 -20.05
CA LEU A 52 10.22 20.77 -20.61
C LEU A 52 9.23 20.41 -21.72
N GLN A 53 7.93 20.62 -21.47
CA GLN A 53 6.90 20.35 -22.48
C GLN A 53 7.05 21.23 -23.72
N SER A 54 7.33 22.54 -23.55
CA SER A 54 7.60 23.44 -24.67
C SER A 54 8.83 23.01 -25.47
N TRP A 55 9.90 22.58 -24.80
CA TRP A 55 11.09 22.06 -25.47
C TRP A 55 10.76 20.80 -26.28
N CYS A 56 9.99 19.85 -25.73
CA CYS A 56 9.55 18.67 -26.50
C CYS A 56 8.75 19.07 -27.74
N THR A 57 7.83 20.03 -27.63
CA THR A 57 7.04 20.51 -28.77
C THR A 57 7.91 21.13 -29.85
N LEU A 58 8.91 21.94 -29.49
CA LEU A 58 9.82 22.56 -30.45
C LEU A 58 10.72 21.54 -31.16
N ASN A 59 10.98 20.40 -30.53
CA ASN A 59 11.85 19.35 -31.07
C ASN A 59 11.08 18.13 -31.61
N ALA A 60 9.76 18.25 -31.79
CA ALA A 60 8.93 17.16 -32.29
C ALA A 60 9.36 16.67 -33.69
N SER A 61 9.93 17.54 -34.52
CA SER A 61 10.49 17.17 -35.84
C SER A 61 11.69 16.24 -35.75
N TYR A 62 12.39 16.20 -34.61
CA TYR A 62 13.48 15.27 -34.33
C TYR A 62 12.99 13.95 -33.70
N GLY A 63 11.68 13.69 -33.73
CA GLY A 63 11.09 12.48 -33.13
C GLY A 63 10.94 12.55 -31.61
N ILE A 64 11.07 13.73 -31.00
CA ILE A 64 10.92 13.89 -29.54
C ILE A 64 9.44 14.02 -29.19
N GLU A 65 8.95 13.05 -28.42
CA GLU A 65 7.57 13.06 -27.94
C GLU A 65 7.34 14.01 -26.77
N ARG A 66 6.11 14.52 -26.67
CA ARG A 66 5.72 15.39 -25.56
C ARG A 66 5.52 14.57 -24.29
N ILE A 67 6.14 15.03 -23.20
CA ILE A 67 5.93 14.46 -21.87
C ILE A 67 4.47 14.72 -21.43
N PRO A 68 3.66 13.67 -21.17
CA PRO A 68 2.29 13.84 -20.74
C PRO A 68 2.23 14.51 -19.36
N THR A 69 1.19 15.29 -19.10
CA THR A 69 0.95 15.83 -17.77
C THR A 69 0.52 14.70 -16.85
N PRO A 70 1.26 14.43 -15.75
CA PRO A 70 0.86 13.44 -14.75
C PRO A 70 -0.51 13.77 -14.17
N LYS A 71 -1.28 12.74 -13.86
CA LYS A 71 -2.55 12.92 -13.17
C LYS A 71 -2.30 13.57 -11.80
N PRO A 72 -3.17 14.49 -11.34
CA PRO A 72 -3.11 14.98 -9.97
C PRO A 72 -3.19 13.82 -8.98
N ALA A 73 -2.35 13.86 -7.93
CA ALA A 73 -2.43 12.88 -6.85
C ALA A 73 -3.80 12.94 -6.17
N ILE A 74 -4.28 11.80 -5.69
CA ILE A 74 -5.55 11.73 -4.97
C ILE A 74 -5.42 12.40 -3.60
N ASN A 75 -6.47 13.10 -3.17
CA ASN A 75 -6.51 13.68 -1.82
C ASN A 75 -7.26 12.80 -0.82
N ARG A 76 -7.06 13.08 0.47
CA ARG A 76 -7.66 12.31 1.58
C ARG A 76 -9.18 12.24 1.46
N ALA A 77 -9.84 13.34 1.12
CA ALA A 77 -11.29 13.42 1.03
C ALA A 77 -11.85 12.51 -0.08
N GLN A 78 -11.15 12.42 -1.22
CA GLN A 78 -11.50 11.52 -2.31
C GLN A 78 -11.37 10.06 -1.88
N VAL A 79 -10.29 9.68 -1.19
CA VAL A 79 -10.13 8.32 -0.65
C VAL A 79 -11.23 8.01 0.37
N SER A 80 -11.48 8.89 1.33
CA SER A 80 -12.53 8.69 2.34
C SER A 80 -13.91 8.55 1.70
N LYS A 81 -14.20 9.28 0.62
CA LYS A 81 -15.45 9.12 -0.15
C LYS A 81 -15.58 7.71 -0.75
N ILE A 82 -14.49 7.16 -1.29
CA ILE A 82 -14.45 5.80 -1.84
C ILE A 82 -14.70 4.77 -0.73
N LEU A 83 -14.02 4.91 0.41
CA LEU A 83 -14.18 4.00 1.56
C LEU A 83 -15.62 4.02 2.11
N ASN A 84 -16.21 5.21 2.25
CA ASN A 84 -17.58 5.37 2.78
C ASN A 84 -18.68 4.85 1.84
N ALA A 85 -18.37 4.64 0.56
CA ALA A 85 -19.30 4.08 -0.41
C ALA A 85 -19.40 2.55 -0.33
N ALA A 86 -18.47 1.87 0.36
CA ALA A 86 -18.36 0.41 0.40
C ALA A 86 -19.28 -0.23 1.46
N LYS A 87 -20.60 -0.06 1.32
CA LYS A 87 -21.58 -0.53 2.33
C LYS A 87 -22.10 -1.95 2.09
N SER A 88 -22.16 -2.40 0.83
CA SER A 88 -22.54 -3.78 0.46
C SER A 88 -21.36 -4.58 -0.07
N PRO A 89 -21.44 -5.93 -0.12
CA PRO A 89 -20.37 -6.77 -0.69
C PRO A 89 -19.99 -6.38 -2.12
N GLN A 90 -20.96 -6.07 -2.97
CA GLN A 90 -20.71 -5.65 -4.36
C GLN A 90 -19.98 -4.30 -4.42
N GLN A 91 -20.36 -3.36 -3.55
CA GLN A 91 -19.71 -2.05 -3.45
C GLN A 91 -18.28 -2.17 -2.88
N GLN A 92 -18.04 -3.16 -2.00
CA GLN A 92 -16.70 -3.46 -1.51
C GLN A 92 -15.79 -3.93 -2.63
N VAL A 93 -16.25 -4.83 -3.52
CA VAL A 93 -15.46 -5.26 -4.68
C VAL A 93 -15.12 -4.10 -5.61
N GLU A 94 -16.07 -3.20 -5.88
CA GLU A 94 -15.81 -2.00 -6.68
C GLU A 94 -14.83 -1.03 -5.98
N CYS A 95 -14.96 -0.89 -4.65
CA CYS A 95 -14.04 -0.11 -3.83
C CYS A 95 -12.61 -0.66 -3.92
N LEU A 96 -12.41 -1.97 -3.74
CA LEU A 96 -11.10 -2.63 -3.85
C LEU A 96 -10.46 -2.37 -5.21
N ARG A 97 -11.23 -2.50 -6.31
CA ARG A 97 -10.73 -2.20 -7.67
C ARG A 97 -10.23 -0.76 -7.79
N LYS A 98 -10.97 0.21 -7.23
CA LYS A 98 -10.54 1.62 -7.22
C LYS A 98 -9.29 1.82 -6.37
N LEU A 99 -9.24 1.24 -5.17
CA LEU A 99 -8.09 1.32 -4.27
C LEU A 99 -6.83 0.73 -4.92
N ARG A 100 -6.94 -0.40 -5.63
CA ARG A 100 -5.83 -0.99 -6.38
C ARG A 100 -5.31 -0.06 -7.46
N SER A 101 -6.21 0.51 -8.28
CA SER A 101 -5.83 1.47 -9.32
C SER A 101 -5.13 2.71 -8.74
N ILE A 102 -5.56 3.19 -7.57
CA ILE A 102 -4.98 4.35 -6.91
C ILE A 102 -3.59 4.01 -6.34
N ALA A 103 -3.46 2.87 -5.65
CA ALA A 103 -2.22 2.42 -5.04
C ALA A 103 -1.11 2.15 -6.05
N SER A 104 -1.46 1.74 -7.28
CA SER A 104 -0.48 1.46 -8.34
C SER A 104 0.07 2.71 -9.03
N GLU A 105 -0.51 3.90 -8.82
CA GLU A 105 -0.11 5.10 -9.56
C GLU A 105 1.17 5.76 -9.02
N ASN A 106 1.30 5.95 -7.71
CA ASN A 106 2.48 6.58 -7.08
C ASN A 106 2.50 6.34 -5.56
N GLU A 107 3.64 6.61 -4.91
CA GLU A 107 3.81 6.42 -3.47
C GLU A 107 3.03 7.46 -2.65
N THR A 108 2.88 8.69 -3.14
CA THR A 108 2.05 9.72 -2.49
C THR A 108 0.60 9.25 -2.31
N ASN A 109 0.03 8.57 -3.31
CA ASN A 109 -1.30 7.99 -3.24
C ASN A 109 -1.38 6.92 -2.14
N LYS A 110 -0.36 6.07 -1.99
CA LYS A 110 -0.33 5.05 -0.92
C LYS A 110 -0.32 5.69 0.47
N ARG A 111 0.48 6.75 0.67
CA ARG A 111 0.51 7.50 1.94
C ARG A 111 -0.81 8.22 2.22
N CYS A 112 -1.43 8.77 1.17
CA CYS A 112 -2.74 9.37 1.25
C CYS A 112 -3.82 8.34 1.65
N MET A 113 -3.74 7.12 1.08
CA MET A 113 -4.62 6.00 1.44
C MET A 113 -4.44 5.58 2.89
N GLU A 114 -3.20 5.43 3.35
CA GLU A 114 -2.88 5.12 4.75
C GLU A 114 -3.47 6.18 5.69
N ALA A 115 -3.19 7.48 5.41
CA ALA A 115 -3.72 8.58 6.21
C ALA A 115 -5.25 8.60 6.23
N ALA A 116 -5.91 8.29 5.11
CA ALA A 116 -7.36 8.27 4.97
C ALA A 116 -8.07 7.11 5.69
N GLY A 117 -7.33 6.17 6.29
CA GLY A 117 -7.88 5.00 6.98
C GLY A 117 -8.15 3.80 6.07
N ALA A 118 -7.49 3.72 4.90
CA ALA A 118 -7.65 2.58 4.00
C ALA A 118 -7.15 1.27 4.62
N VAL A 119 -6.12 1.33 5.48
CA VAL A 119 -5.56 0.15 6.16
C VAL A 119 -6.62 -0.54 7.02
N ASP A 120 -7.36 0.21 7.85
CA ASP A 120 -8.41 -0.36 8.71
C ASP A 120 -9.55 -0.98 7.90
N PHE A 121 -9.94 -0.34 6.79
CA PHE A 121 -10.94 -0.87 5.87
C PHE A 121 -10.47 -2.20 5.25
N LEU A 122 -9.25 -2.24 4.70
CA LEU A 122 -8.70 -3.44 4.07
C LEU A 122 -8.58 -4.59 5.08
N VAL A 123 -8.09 -4.32 6.30
CA VAL A 123 -8.02 -5.31 7.39
C VAL A 123 -9.41 -5.85 7.73
N SER A 124 -10.42 -4.99 7.79
CA SER A 124 -11.80 -5.40 8.04
C SER A 124 -12.32 -6.32 6.92
N VAL A 125 -12.01 -6.02 5.65
CA VAL A 125 -12.38 -6.87 4.51
C VAL A 125 -11.66 -8.22 4.58
N VAL A 126 -10.34 -8.24 4.81
CA VAL A 126 -9.56 -9.49 4.92
C VAL A 126 -10.13 -10.38 6.03
N ASN A 127 -10.48 -9.81 7.19
CA ASN A 127 -11.08 -10.56 8.30
C ASN A 127 -12.47 -11.12 7.97
N ASN A 128 -13.34 -10.32 7.35
CA ASN A 128 -14.71 -10.72 7.04
C ASN A 128 -14.78 -11.82 5.96
N PHE A 129 -13.95 -11.73 4.92
CA PHE A 129 -13.99 -12.66 3.79
C PHE A 129 -13.19 -13.95 4.03
N ASN A 130 -12.26 -13.97 4.98
CA ASN A 130 -11.63 -15.22 5.41
C ASN A 130 -12.53 -16.04 6.35
N SER A 131 -13.46 -15.38 7.06
CA SER A 131 -14.46 -16.06 7.89
C SER A 131 -15.58 -16.70 7.08
N LEU A 132 -15.80 -16.27 5.83
CA LEU A 132 -16.81 -16.82 4.94
C LEU A 132 -16.12 -17.83 4.02
N SER A 133 -16.36 -19.11 4.23
CA SER A 133 -16.02 -20.18 3.29
C SER A 133 -16.85 -20.02 2.01
N PHE A 134 -16.50 -19.06 1.16
CA PHE A 134 -16.98 -18.99 -0.21
C PHE A 134 -16.21 -20.02 -1.02
N GLU A 135 -16.75 -21.24 -1.07
CA GLU A 135 -16.49 -22.18 -2.14
C GLU A 135 -17.33 -21.75 -3.35
N GLU A 136 -16.84 -20.77 -4.11
CA GLU A 136 -17.36 -20.52 -5.46
C GLU A 136 -16.28 -20.98 -6.45
N THR A 137 -16.31 -22.28 -6.78
CA THR A 137 -15.76 -22.77 -8.04
C THR A 137 -16.69 -22.31 -9.15
N SER A 138 -16.25 -21.35 -9.96
CA SER A 138 -16.89 -21.12 -11.26
C SER A 138 -16.63 -22.33 -12.16
N GLU A 139 -17.67 -22.81 -12.85
CA GLU A 139 -17.58 -23.89 -13.85
C GLU A 139 -16.73 -23.51 -15.08
N ASP A 140 -16.34 -22.23 -15.18
CA ASP A 140 -15.47 -21.68 -16.21
C ASP A 140 -14.16 -21.28 -15.51
N GLY A 141 -13.01 -21.85 -15.91
CA GLY A 141 -11.73 -21.85 -15.18
C GLY A 141 -11.01 -20.51 -15.01
N PHE A 142 -11.74 -19.42 -14.77
CA PHE A 142 -11.22 -18.12 -14.37
C PHE A 142 -11.27 -18.01 -12.84
N GLU A 143 -10.12 -18.02 -12.18
CA GLU A 143 -10.05 -17.80 -10.72
C GLU A 143 -10.71 -16.46 -10.36
N ILE A 144 -11.91 -16.50 -9.78
CA ILE A 144 -12.50 -15.31 -9.15
C ILE A 144 -11.65 -15.02 -7.92
N THR A 145 -10.76 -14.03 -8.01
CA THR A 145 -9.98 -13.56 -6.86
C THR A 145 -10.95 -13.18 -5.75
N ARG A 146 -10.88 -13.88 -4.62
CA ARG A 146 -11.77 -13.62 -3.48
C ARG A 146 -11.53 -12.19 -3.01
N PRO A 147 -12.57 -11.44 -2.57
CA PRO A 147 -12.39 -10.06 -2.12
C PRO A 147 -11.38 -9.91 -0.98
N GLY A 148 -11.24 -10.95 -0.14
CA GLY A 148 -10.21 -11.01 0.90
C GLY A 148 -8.79 -11.10 0.35
N ASP A 149 -8.56 -11.91 -0.69
CA ASP A 149 -7.25 -12.08 -1.33
C ASP A 149 -6.84 -10.78 -2.06
N GLU A 150 -7.79 -10.14 -2.74
CA GLU A 150 -7.61 -8.83 -3.36
C GLU A 150 -7.26 -7.76 -2.31
N ALA A 151 -8.00 -7.72 -1.20
CA ALA A 151 -7.73 -6.79 -0.12
C ALA A 151 -6.36 -7.03 0.52
N LEU A 152 -5.94 -8.29 0.65
CA LEU A 152 -4.62 -8.67 1.18
C LEU A 152 -3.49 -8.23 0.24
N SER A 153 -3.66 -8.42 -1.07
CA SER A 153 -2.72 -7.94 -2.09
C SER A 153 -2.56 -6.41 -2.04
N ILE A 154 -3.67 -5.68 -1.95
CA ILE A 154 -3.64 -4.21 -1.81
C ILE A 154 -2.95 -3.82 -0.50
N LEU A 155 -3.29 -4.47 0.62
CA LEU A 155 -2.72 -4.19 1.94
C LEU A 155 -1.19 -4.35 1.94
N TYR A 156 -0.68 -5.43 1.32
CA TYR A 156 0.76 -5.61 1.12
C TYR A 156 1.36 -4.54 0.19
N GLY A 157 0.71 -4.27 -0.94
CA GLY A 157 1.16 -3.29 -1.93
C GLY A 157 1.23 -1.84 -1.42
N LEU A 158 0.48 -1.51 -0.36
CA LEU A 158 0.53 -0.20 0.29
C LEU A 158 1.86 0.09 0.97
N GLN A 159 2.68 -0.92 1.30
CA GLN A 159 3.96 -0.75 2.02
C GLN A 159 3.80 0.16 3.24
N ILE A 160 2.90 -0.24 4.15
CA ILE A 160 2.45 0.52 5.33
C ILE A 160 3.66 1.08 6.11
N SER A 161 3.57 2.34 6.55
CA SER A 161 4.62 2.96 7.35
C SER A 161 4.90 2.22 8.65
N GLU A 162 6.09 2.39 9.23
CA GLU A 162 6.41 1.82 10.54
C GLU A 162 5.39 2.25 11.62
N SER A 163 5.02 3.54 11.63
CA SER A 163 3.96 4.05 12.51
C SER A 163 2.60 3.41 12.25
N GLY A 164 2.26 3.18 10.97
CA GLY A 164 1.02 2.50 10.58
C GLY A 164 0.99 1.05 11.03
N LEU A 165 2.10 0.34 10.90
CA LEU A 165 2.25 -1.04 11.39
C LEU A 165 2.16 -1.10 12.92
N LYS A 166 2.80 -0.17 13.65
CA LYS A 166 2.64 -0.07 15.13
C LYS A 166 1.19 0.16 15.50
N ASN A 167 0.52 1.10 14.83
CA ASN A 167 -0.90 1.39 15.07
C ASN A 167 -1.78 0.19 14.75
N LEU A 168 -1.46 -0.59 13.71
CA LEU A 168 -2.19 -1.81 13.37
C LEU A 168 -2.02 -2.89 14.43
N ILE A 169 -0.79 -3.12 14.91
CA ILE A 169 -0.47 -4.11 15.95
C ILE A 169 -1.10 -3.74 17.30
N MET A 170 -1.03 -2.45 17.68
CA MET A 170 -1.54 -1.95 18.96
C MET A 170 -3.04 -1.62 18.92
N GLY A 171 -3.63 -1.57 17.73
CA GLY A 171 -5.02 -1.22 17.50
C GLY A 171 -5.98 -2.36 17.85
N ARG A 172 -7.28 -2.05 17.83
CA ARG A 172 -8.36 -2.99 18.15
C ARG A 172 -8.37 -4.25 17.28
N ASN A 173 -7.85 -4.15 16.06
CA ASN A 173 -7.84 -5.24 15.09
C ASN A 173 -6.50 -6.01 15.04
N GLY A 174 -5.52 -5.66 15.90
CA GLY A 174 -4.16 -6.20 15.83
C GLY A 174 -4.07 -7.71 16.04
N GLU A 175 -4.72 -8.24 17.09
CA GLU A 175 -4.74 -9.69 17.33
C GLU A 175 -5.52 -10.44 16.23
N LEU A 176 -6.65 -9.86 15.80
CA LEU A 176 -7.51 -10.44 14.76
C LEU A 176 -6.78 -10.54 13.42
N ILE A 177 -6.06 -9.50 12.98
CA ILE A 177 -5.35 -9.57 11.71
C ILE A 177 -4.23 -10.62 11.76
N ILE A 178 -3.51 -10.74 12.88
CA ILE A 178 -2.45 -11.75 13.03
C ILE A 178 -3.05 -13.16 12.94
N GLU A 179 -4.18 -13.41 13.61
CA GLU A 179 -4.89 -14.68 13.51
C GLU A 179 -5.35 -14.96 12.07
N THR A 180 -5.94 -13.97 11.40
CA THR A 180 -6.40 -14.08 10.03
C THR A 180 -5.25 -14.38 9.06
N LEU A 181 -4.13 -13.66 9.16
CA LEU A 181 -2.94 -13.92 8.33
C LEU A 181 -2.38 -15.32 8.59
N THR A 182 -2.37 -15.78 9.85
CA THR A 182 -1.96 -17.15 10.20
C THR A 182 -2.87 -18.19 9.54
N LYS A 183 -4.19 -17.96 9.50
CA LYS A 183 -5.14 -18.83 8.77
C LYS A 183 -4.89 -18.81 7.27
N VAL A 184 -4.66 -17.64 6.67
CA VAL A 184 -4.32 -17.52 5.23
C VAL A 184 -3.05 -18.30 4.90
N MET A 185 -2.03 -18.28 5.77
CA MET A 185 -0.82 -19.07 5.56
C MET A 185 -1.07 -20.59 5.49
N GLN A 186 -2.08 -21.07 6.23
CA GLN A 186 -2.40 -22.49 6.34
C GLN A 186 -3.28 -23.02 5.20
N GLY A 187 -4.11 -22.18 4.59
CA GLY A 187 -5.12 -22.64 3.61
C GLY A 187 -5.44 -21.67 2.46
N GLY A 188 -4.72 -20.56 2.32
CA GLY A 188 -4.89 -19.65 1.18
C GLY A 188 -4.20 -20.13 -0.09
N ASN A 189 -4.43 -19.45 -1.21
CA ASN A 189 -3.64 -19.65 -2.43
C ASN A 189 -2.19 -19.18 -2.25
N ASP A 190 -1.30 -19.57 -3.16
CA ASP A 190 0.14 -19.31 -3.04
C ASP A 190 0.48 -17.82 -2.95
N GLU A 191 -0.25 -16.97 -3.71
CA GLU A 191 -0.04 -15.53 -3.71
C GLU A 191 -0.43 -14.90 -2.35
N SER A 192 -1.61 -15.26 -1.84
CA SER A 192 -2.12 -14.80 -0.55
C SER A 192 -1.26 -15.28 0.61
N ARG A 193 -0.75 -16.52 0.55
CA ARG A 193 0.21 -17.06 1.52
C ARG A 193 1.49 -16.24 1.52
N ALA A 194 2.03 -15.89 0.35
CA ALA A 194 3.22 -15.06 0.24
C ALA A 194 3.00 -13.66 0.83
N TYR A 195 1.88 -13.01 0.50
CA TYR A 195 1.54 -11.69 1.07
C TYR A 195 1.35 -11.74 2.59
N ALA A 196 0.71 -12.78 3.11
CA ALA A 196 0.53 -12.96 4.55
C ALA A 196 1.87 -13.10 5.29
N VAL A 197 2.79 -13.91 4.75
CA VAL A 197 4.15 -14.07 5.31
C VAL A 197 4.91 -12.75 5.31
N LEU A 198 4.88 -12.01 4.19
CA LEU A 198 5.62 -10.76 4.06
C LEU A 198 5.06 -9.64 4.94
N LEU A 199 3.75 -9.59 5.12
CA LEU A 199 3.09 -8.68 6.05
C LEU A 199 3.42 -9.03 7.50
N LEU A 200 3.33 -10.30 7.90
CA LEU A 200 3.70 -10.74 9.25
C LEU A 200 5.18 -10.45 9.54
N LYS A 201 6.07 -10.66 8.56
CA LYS A 201 7.47 -10.29 8.68
C LYS A 201 7.63 -8.79 8.94
N SER A 202 6.97 -7.95 8.14
CA SER A 202 7.00 -6.49 8.31
C SER A 202 6.45 -6.05 9.67
N MET A 203 5.39 -6.71 10.15
CA MET A 203 4.82 -6.45 11.48
C MET A 203 5.79 -6.87 12.60
N LEU A 204 6.47 -8.01 12.45
CA LEU A 204 7.43 -8.53 13.42
C LEU A 204 8.67 -7.64 13.55
N GLU A 205 9.17 -7.11 12.43
CA GLU A 205 10.31 -6.17 12.40
C GLU A 205 10.06 -4.89 13.21
N VAL A 206 8.78 -4.55 13.42
CA VAL A 206 8.35 -3.33 14.10
C VAL A 206 7.80 -3.61 15.51
N ALA A 207 7.52 -4.87 15.83
CA ALA A 207 7.03 -5.30 17.13
C ALA A 207 8.13 -5.25 18.19
N ASP A 208 7.77 -4.87 19.42
CA ASP A 208 8.67 -4.84 20.57
C ASP A 208 9.17 -6.27 20.90
N PRO A 209 10.48 -6.50 21.08
CA PRO A 209 11.06 -7.83 21.40
C PRO A 209 10.47 -8.50 22.65
N GLN A 210 9.80 -7.79 23.55
CA GLN A 210 9.09 -8.44 24.67
C GLN A 210 7.80 -9.17 24.24
N LYS A 211 7.19 -8.81 23.11
CA LYS A 211 5.97 -9.44 22.58
C LYS A 211 6.25 -10.52 21.53
N THR A 212 7.42 -10.52 20.90
CA THR A 212 7.82 -11.56 19.92
C THR A 212 7.87 -12.96 20.54
N HIS A 213 8.29 -13.08 21.80
CA HIS A 213 8.27 -14.35 22.54
C HIS A 213 6.87 -14.95 22.76
N GLN A 214 5.82 -14.13 22.80
CA GLN A 214 4.42 -14.60 22.86
C GLN A 214 3.91 -15.12 21.51
N PHE A 215 4.43 -14.59 20.40
CA PHE A 215 4.07 -15.02 19.05
C PHE A 215 4.77 -16.35 18.65
N GLU A 216 6.04 -16.51 19.01
CA GLU A 216 6.80 -17.75 18.75
C GLU A 216 6.22 -18.94 19.53
N THR A 217 5.90 -18.75 20.81
CA THR A 217 5.35 -19.83 21.66
C THR A 217 3.97 -20.31 21.19
N ARG A 218 3.11 -19.44 20.69
CA ARG A 218 1.78 -19.82 20.17
C ARG A 218 1.83 -20.54 18.82
N THR A 219 2.79 -20.19 17.97
CA THR A 219 2.97 -20.84 16.65
C THR A 219 3.53 -22.25 16.81
N LEU A 220 4.45 -22.45 17.77
CA LEU A 220 5.04 -23.75 18.07
C LEU A 220 4.07 -24.71 18.79
N LEU A 221 3.23 -24.22 19.71
CA LEU A 221 2.29 -25.07 20.44
C LEU A 221 1.18 -25.66 19.55
N ARG A 222 0.82 -25.00 18.45
CA ARG A 222 -0.24 -25.46 17.52
C ARG A 222 0.23 -26.49 16.49
N ASN A 223 1.54 -26.65 16.30
CA ASN A 223 2.15 -27.62 15.39
C ASN A 223 2.67 -28.88 16.09
N SER A 224 2.31 -29.08 17.36
CA SER A 224 2.59 -30.32 18.07
C SER A 224 1.69 -31.43 17.50
N PRO A 225 2.23 -32.50 16.89
CA PRO A 225 1.42 -33.65 16.50
C PRO A 225 0.94 -34.33 17.79
N SER A 226 -0.37 -34.42 17.98
CA SER A 226 -0.98 -35.25 19.01
C SER A 226 -0.62 -36.71 18.73
N PHE A 227 0.41 -37.24 19.38
CA PHE A 227 0.65 -38.67 19.44
C PHE A 227 -0.31 -39.27 20.48
N THR A 228 -1.38 -39.90 19.99
CA THR A 228 -2.12 -40.96 20.68
C THR A 228 -2.45 -42.03 19.67
#